data_AF-A0A1M5B2Z4-F1
#
_entry.id   AF-A0A1M5B2Z4-F1
#
_cell.length_a   1.000
_cell.length_b   1.000
_cell.length_c   1.000
_cell.angle_alpha   90.00
_cell.angle_beta   90.00
_cell.angle_gamma   90.00
#
_symmetry.space_group_name_H-M   'P 1'
#
loop_
_entity.id
_entity.type
_entity.pdbx_description
1 polymer ?
#
loop_
_entity_poly.entity_id
_entity_poly.type
_entity_poly.pdbx_seq_one_letter_code
_entity_poly.pdbx_strand_id
1 'polypeptide(L)'
;MKRACLLLLLHAAALASFAQQHRTPNPHAKVKSVNPLNPKLDKKEDDGFSVILKPAIRRSFLFTIYQKGKPVHNVQLNPATRQAEGFANREAAFRAANWMIAAYRKDGVFPDLIPPNIASKLNLDEKQAAW
;
A
#
# COMPACT_ATOMS: atom_id res chain seq x y z
N MET A 1 -43.97 13.60 -31.73
CA MET A 1 -42.59 14.16 -31.84
C MET A 1 -41.77 14.10 -30.53
N LYS A 2 -42.01 13.15 -29.61
CA LYS A 2 -41.23 13.03 -28.33
C LYS A 2 -40.31 11.80 -28.26
N ARG A 3 -40.43 10.86 -29.20
CA ARG A 3 -39.65 9.60 -29.21
C ARG A 3 -38.33 9.69 -30.00
N ALA A 4 -38.20 10.65 -30.91
CA ALA A 4 -36.98 10.84 -31.69
C ALA A 4 -35.82 11.47 -30.88
N CYS A 5 -36.10 12.36 -29.92
CA CYS A 5 -35.07 12.95 -29.05
C CYS A 5 -34.42 11.94 -28.11
N LEU A 6 -35.17 10.93 -27.64
CA LEU A 6 -34.64 9.90 -26.74
C LEU A 6 -33.63 8.97 -27.43
N LEU A 7 -33.80 8.71 -28.72
CA LEU A 7 -32.86 7.88 -29.50
C LEU A 7 -31.57 8.64 -29.87
N LEU A 8 -31.65 9.97 -30.03
CA LEU A 8 -30.48 10.83 -30.24
C LEU A 8 -29.61 10.98 -28.99
N LEU A 9 -30.22 11.05 -27.80
CA LEU A 9 -29.47 11.11 -26.54
C LEU A 9 -28.75 9.79 -26.22
N LEU A 10 -29.31 8.65 -26.63
CA LEU A 10 -28.68 7.34 -26.39
C LEU A 10 -27.40 7.13 -27.20
N HIS A 11 -27.31 7.70 -28.40
CA HIS A 11 -26.09 7.63 -29.24
C HIS A 11 -24.98 8.56 -28.75
N ALA A 12 -25.32 9.72 -28.17
CA ALA A 12 -24.32 10.66 -27.64
C ALA A 12 -23.54 10.08 -26.45
N ALA A 13 -24.19 9.24 -25.63
CA ALA A 13 -23.53 8.60 -24.48
C ALA A 13 -22.49 7.53 -24.89
N ALA A 14 -22.73 6.79 -25.97
CA ALA A 14 -21.83 5.73 -26.42
C ALA A 14 -20.52 6.26 -27.04
N LEU A 15 -20.57 7.41 -27.72
CA LEU A 15 -19.39 8.07 -28.31
C LEU A 15 -18.46 8.70 -27.25
N ALA A 16 -18.99 9.13 -26.10
CA ALA A 16 -18.18 9.65 -25.01
C ALA A 16 -17.32 8.56 -24.34
N SER A 17 -17.83 7.31 -24.27
CA SER A 17 -17.09 6.20 -23.68
C SER A 17 -15.91 5.73 -24.52
N PHE A 18 -15.98 5.86 -25.86
CA PHE A 18 -14.88 5.46 -26.75
C PHE A 18 -13.77 6.52 -26.86
N ALA A 19 -14.08 7.80 -26.66
CA ALA A 19 -13.08 8.88 -26.67
C ALA A 19 -12.14 8.85 -25.44
N GLN A 20 -12.50 8.15 -24.37
CA GLN A 20 -11.62 7.96 -23.21
C GLN A 20 -10.57 6.85 -23.39
N GLN A 21 -10.70 6.00 -24.41
CA GLN A 21 -9.85 4.81 -24.57
C GLN A 21 -8.56 5.06 -25.37
N HIS A 22 -8.38 6.25 -25.95
CA HIS A 22 -7.19 6.62 -26.71
C HIS A 22 -6.56 7.95 -26.24
N ARG A 23 -6.45 8.17 -24.92
CA ARG A 23 -5.45 9.12 -24.42
C ARG A 23 -4.07 8.49 -24.53
N THR A 24 -3.37 8.85 -25.60
CA THR A 24 -1.93 8.65 -25.77
C THR A 24 -1.19 9.09 -24.49
N PRO A 25 -0.32 8.25 -23.91
CA PRO A 25 0.51 8.69 -22.80
C PRO A 25 1.47 9.77 -23.31
N ASN A 26 1.40 10.94 -22.70
CA ASN A 26 2.33 12.05 -22.91
C ASN A 26 3.77 11.53 -22.69
N PRO A 27 4.71 11.66 -23.65
CA PRO A 27 6.08 11.18 -23.50
C PRO A 27 6.89 11.96 -22.45
N HIS A 28 6.32 13.03 -21.88
CA HIS A 28 6.83 13.74 -20.71
C HIS A 28 6.04 13.44 -19.43
N ALA A 29 5.34 12.30 -19.36
CA ALA A 29 4.73 11.82 -18.13
C ALA A 29 5.82 11.69 -17.06
N LYS A 30 5.85 12.72 -16.19
CA LYS A 30 6.59 12.85 -14.95
C LYS A 30 7.09 11.49 -14.46
N VAL A 31 8.41 11.37 -14.35
CA VAL A 31 9.08 10.48 -13.40
C VAL A 31 8.16 10.34 -12.20
N LYS A 32 7.64 9.13 -11.94
CA LYS A 32 6.92 8.82 -10.70
C LYS A 32 7.90 9.08 -9.58
N SER A 33 7.97 10.33 -9.13
CA SER A 33 8.73 10.71 -7.95
C SER A 33 8.18 9.83 -6.85
N VAL A 34 9.08 9.08 -6.20
CA VAL A 34 8.79 8.40 -4.94
C VAL A 34 8.03 9.40 -4.10
N ASN A 35 6.74 9.13 -3.87
CA ASN A 35 5.86 10.10 -3.23
C ASN A 35 6.47 10.35 -1.84
N PRO A 36 6.87 11.59 -1.49
CA PRO A 36 7.45 11.88 -0.20
C PRO A 36 6.53 11.36 0.91
N LEU A 37 7.11 11.00 2.06
CA LEU A 37 6.38 10.55 3.24
C LEU A 37 5.17 11.47 3.45
N ASN A 38 3.98 10.91 3.28
CA ASN A 38 2.73 11.62 3.47
C ASN A 38 2.15 11.13 4.79
N PRO A 39 2.27 11.90 5.89
CA PRO A 39 1.87 11.45 7.22
C PRO A 39 0.39 11.09 7.34
N LYS A 40 -0.48 11.54 6.41
CA LYS A 40 -1.88 11.12 6.36
C LYS A 40 -2.10 9.74 5.73
N LEU A 41 -1.24 9.34 4.79
CA LEU A 41 -1.30 8.04 4.11
C LEU A 41 -0.41 7.00 4.80
N ASP A 42 0.62 7.46 5.51
CA ASP A 42 1.65 6.64 6.14
C ASP A 42 1.37 6.37 7.62
N LYS A 43 0.19 6.79 8.10
CA LYS A 43 -0.33 6.48 9.43
C LYS A 43 -1.63 5.70 9.30
N LYS A 44 -1.69 4.52 9.92
CA LYS A 44 -2.93 3.77 10.12
C LYS A 44 -3.16 3.58 11.62
N GLU A 45 -4.34 3.94 12.09
CA GLU A 45 -4.76 3.73 13.48
C GLU A 45 -5.73 2.55 13.53
N ASP A 46 -5.51 1.64 14.47
CA ASP A 46 -6.37 0.50 14.72
C ASP A 46 -6.32 0.14 16.21
N ASP A 47 -7.45 0.34 16.90
CA ASP A 47 -7.75 -0.18 18.23
C ASP A 47 -6.54 -0.11 19.22
N GLY A 48 -6.12 1.13 19.49
CA GLY A 48 -5.05 1.46 20.44
C GLY A 48 -3.62 1.45 19.86
N PHE A 49 -3.44 0.93 18.64
CA PHE A 49 -2.18 0.95 17.91
C PHE A 49 -2.19 1.96 16.78
N SER A 50 -1.01 2.45 16.44
CA SER A 50 -0.79 3.18 15.19
C SER A 50 0.50 2.71 14.52
N VAL A 51 0.44 2.58 13.20
CA VAL A 51 1.59 2.18 12.37
C VAL A 51 2.05 3.39 11.60
N ILE A 52 3.34 3.72 11.70
CA ILE A 52 3.99 4.77 10.90
C ILE A 52 4.98 4.12 9.95
N LEU A 53 4.81 4.34 8.64
CA LEU A 53 5.79 3.90 7.64
C LEU A 53 7.02 4.80 7.64
N LYS A 54 8.18 4.18 7.45
CA LYS A 54 9.47 4.87 7.30
C LYS A 54 10.18 4.36 6.04
N PRO A 55 10.93 5.22 5.35
CA PRO A 55 11.67 4.80 4.16
C PRO A 55 12.81 3.88 4.57
N ALA A 56 13.12 2.95 3.67
CA ALA A 56 14.27 2.05 3.79
C ALA A 56 15.08 2.04 2.49
N ILE A 57 16.11 1.19 2.43
CA ILE A 57 17.02 1.10 1.28
C ILE A 57 16.21 0.74 0.01
N ARG A 58 16.65 1.19 -1.17
CA ARG A 58 16.01 0.88 -2.48
C ARG A 58 14.55 1.34 -2.61
N ARG A 59 14.21 2.52 -2.07
CA ARG A 59 12.84 3.11 -2.19
C ARG A 59 11.74 2.20 -1.62
N SER A 60 12.09 1.40 -0.62
CA SER A 60 11.18 0.50 0.08
C SER A 60 10.68 1.10 1.39
N PHE A 61 9.78 0.40 2.07
CA PHE A 61 9.12 0.84 3.29
C PHE A 61 9.36 -0.15 4.44
N LEU A 62 9.78 0.35 5.59
CA LEU A 62 9.67 -0.32 6.88
C LEU A 62 8.63 0.40 7.73
N PHE A 63 8.44 -0.02 8.99
CA PHE A 63 7.46 0.62 9.86
C PHE A 63 7.87 0.61 11.33
N THR A 64 7.23 1.50 12.08
CA THR A 64 7.26 1.53 13.54
C THR A 64 5.83 1.43 14.05
N ILE A 65 5.61 0.59 15.04
CA ILE A 65 4.32 0.42 15.72
C ILE A 65 4.37 1.23 17.01
N TYR A 66 3.33 2.03 17.21
CA TYR A 66 3.12 2.86 18.39
C TYR A 66 1.88 2.38 19.14
N GLN A 67 1.91 2.48 20.46
CA GLN A 67 0.76 2.28 21.33
C GLN A 67 0.65 3.46 22.27
N LYS A 68 -0.53 4.09 22.36
CA LYS A 68 -0.73 5.31 23.18
C LYS A 68 0.32 6.41 22.90
N GLY A 69 0.69 6.57 21.63
CA GLY A 69 1.67 7.58 21.19
C GLY A 69 3.15 7.23 21.46
N LYS A 70 3.47 6.09 22.08
CA LYS A 70 4.86 5.66 22.32
C LYS A 70 5.26 4.55 21.36
N PRO A 71 6.49 4.56 20.80
CA PRO A 71 6.96 3.47 19.97
C PRO A 71 7.11 2.20 20.81
N VAL A 72 6.45 1.12 20.42
CA VAL A 72 6.51 -0.18 21.11
C VAL A 72 7.24 -1.24 20.30
N HIS A 73 7.33 -1.06 18.98
CA HIS A 73 8.10 -1.96 18.13
C HIS A 73 8.65 -1.21 16.92
N ASN A 74 9.96 -1.29 16.72
CA ASN A 74 10.67 -0.58 15.65
C ASN A 74 11.33 -1.60 14.72
N VAL A 75 10.77 -1.78 13.52
CA VAL A 75 11.25 -2.78 12.57
C VAL A 75 12.46 -2.23 11.81
N GLN A 76 13.64 -2.83 11.99
CA GLN A 76 14.88 -2.40 11.34
C GLN A 76 15.24 -3.18 10.08
N LEU A 77 14.77 -4.42 9.98
CA LEU A 77 14.93 -5.31 8.82
C LEU A 77 13.55 -5.75 8.37
N ASN A 78 13.38 -6.07 7.09
CA ASN A 78 12.13 -6.63 6.60
C ASN A 78 11.84 -7.95 7.34
N PRO A 79 10.73 -8.03 8.10
CA PRO A 79 10.47 -9.17 8.97
C PRO A 79 10.07 -10.43 8.18
N ALA A 80 9.75 -10.31 6.89
CA ALA A 80 9.50 -11.46 6.02
C ALA A 80 10.78 -12.04 5.39
N THR A 81 11.78 -11.19 5.08
CA THR A 81 12.99 -11.60 4.33
C THR A 81 14.29 -11.53 5.13
N ARG A 82 14.29 -10.88 6.30
CA ARG A 82 15.47 -10.52 7.11
C ARG A 82 16.48 -9.60 6.40
N GLN A 83 16.08 -8.93 5.33
CA GLN A 83 16.96 -8.04 4.58
C GLN A 83 16.81 -6.59 5.03
N ALA A 84 17.84 -5.78 4.76
CA ALA A 84 17.80 -4.33 5.02
C ALA A 84 16.85 -3.58 4.07
N GLU A 85 16.54 -4.18 2.92
CA GLU A 85 15.46 -3.71 2.05
C GLU A 85 14.11 -4.02 2.68
N GLY A 86 13.23 -3.02 2.78
CA GLY A 86 11.88 -3.11 3.31
C GLY A 86 10.88 -3.75 2.34
N PHE A 87 9.61 -3.39 2.47
CA PHE A 87 8.54 -3.78 1.55
C PHE A 87 8.49 -2.85 0.33
N ALA A 88 8.24 -3.40 -0.85
CA ALA A 88 8.24 -2.64 -2.10
C ALA A 88 7.10 -1.60 -2.19
N ASN A 89 5.98 -1.85 -1.50
CA ASN A 89 4.83 -0.94 -1.46
C ASN A 89 4.32 -0.74 -0.02
N ARG A 90 3.56 0.35 0.16
CA ARG A 90 3.04 0.79 1.47
C ARG A 90 2.02 -0.21 2.01
N GLU A 91 1.20 -0.77 1.13
CA GLU A 91 0.13 -1.70 1.45
C GLU A 91 0.69 -3.00 2.07
N ALA A 92 1.77 -3.55 1.51
CA ALA A 92 2.47 -4.71 2.04
C ALA A 92 3.07 -4.42 3.43
N ALA A 93 3.69 -3.25 3.61
CA ALA A 93 4.20 -2.83 4.91
C ALA A 93 3.08 -2.74 5.96
N PHE A 94 1.91 -2.20 5.61
CA PHE A 94 0.75 -2.16 6.51
C PHE A 94 0.16 -3.54 6.79
N ARG A 95 0.07 -4.44 5.81
CA ARG A 95 -0.40 -5.83 6.04
C ARG A 95 0.53 -6.57 7.00
N ALA A 96 1.84 -6.43 6.82
CA ALA A 96 2.84 -6.97 7.72
C ALA A 96 2.68 -6.41 9.14
N ALA A 97 2.58 -5.10 9.29
CA ALA A 97 2.39 -4.45 10.59
C ALA A 97 1.11 -4.90 11.29
N ASN A 98 -0.02 -4.96 10.56
CA ASN A 98 -1.30 -5.41 11.10
C ASN A 98 -1.25 -6.86 11.58
N TRP A 99 -0.57 -7.74 10.83
CA TRP A 99 -0.38 -9.11 11.27
C TRP A 99 0.46 -9.20 12.55
N MET A 100 1.55 -8.42 12.64
CA MET A 100 2.39 -8.39 13.85
C MET A 100 1.63 -7.86 15.07
N ILE A 101 0.75 -6.87 14.88
CA ILE A 101 -0.16 -6.39 15.94
C ILE A 101 -1.12 -7.50 16.36
N ALA A 102 -1.70 -8.25 15.42
CA ALA A 102 -2.58 -9.37 15.72
C ALA A 102 -1.85 -10.49 16.49
N ALA A 103 -0.60 -10.80 16.10
CA ALA A 103 0.25 -11.74 16.82
C ALA A 103 0.56 -11.25 18.25
N TYR A 104 0.93 -9.97 18.41
CA TYR A 104 1.15 -9.36 19.72
C TYR A 104 -0.10 -9.43 20.61
N ARG A 105 -1.30 -9.18 20.06
CA ARG A 105 -2.56 -9.28 20.83
C ARG A 105 -2.81 -10.70 21.34
N LYS A 106 -2.35 -11.72 20.60
CA LYS A 106 -2.52 -13.12 20.96
C LYS A 106 -1.50 -13.57 22.00
N ASP A 107 -0.24 -13.23 21.79
CA ASP A 107 0.89 -13.83 22.50
C ASP A 107 1.61 -12.86 23.46
N GLY A 108 1.23 -11.58 23.46
CA GLY A 108 1.81 -10.52 24.32
C GLY A 108 3.19 -10.02 23.88
N VAL A 109 3.76 -10.58 22.80
CA VAL A 109 5.11 -10.27 22.31
C VAL A 109 5.05 -10.03 20.80
N PHE A 110 5.76 -9.01 20.31
CA PHE A 110 5.87 -8.79 18.87
C PHE A 110 6.80 -9.85 18.29
N PRO A 111 6.37 -10.57 17.24
CA PRO A 111 7.24 -11.53 16.58
C PRO A 111 8.40 -10.79 15.91
N ASP A 112 9.61 -11.33 15.95
CA ASP A 112 10.73 -10.74 15.19
C ASP A 112 10.58 -10.95 13.68
N LEU A 113 9.80 -11.97 13.28
CA LEU A 113 9.69 -12.44 11.91
C LEU A 113 8.27 -12.85 11.55
N ILE A 114 7.96 -12.70 10.26
CA ILE A 114 6.76 -13.23 9.66
C ILE A 114 7.12 -14.60 9.05
N PRO A 115 6.51 -15.70 9.53
CA PRO A 115 6.76 -17.02 8.96
C PRO A 115 6.44 -17.07 7.44
N PRO A 116 7.18 -17.82 6.61
CA PRO A 116 6.99 -17.82 5.15
C PRO A 116 5.56 -18.16 4.72
N ASN A 117 4.92 -19.13 5.37
CA ASN A 117 3.53 -19.50 5.09
C ASN A 117 2.53 -18.37 5.38
N ILE A 118 2.85 -17.48 6.32
CA ILE A 118 2.06 -16.29 6.61
C ILE A 118 2.39 -15.19 5.59
N ALA A 119 3.67 -14.98 5.27
CA ALA A 119 4.10 -13.99 4.28
C ALA A 119 3.38 -14.21 2.94
N SER A 120 3.29 -15.46 2.48
CA SER A 120 2.54 -15.82 1.28
C SER A 120 1.03 -15.55 1.40
N LYS A 121 0.41 -15.89 2.53
CA LYS A 121 -1.03 -15.59 2.77
C LYS A 121 -1.33 -14.10 2.78
N LEU A 122 -0.37 -13.29 3.22
CA LEU A 122 -0.46 -11.84 3.26
C LEU A 122 -0.02 -11.18 1.94
N ASN A 123 0.38 -11.96 0.93
CA ASN A 123 0.96 -11.47 -0.32
C ASN A 123 2.09 -10.47 -0.05
N LEU A 124 3.04 -10.83 0.81
CA LEU A 124 4.25 -10.04 1.09
C LEU A 124 5.41 -10.40 0.14
N ASP A 125 5.24 -11.49 -0.61
CA ASP A 125 6.25 -12.10 -1.48
C ASP A 125 6.35 -11.38 -2.84
N GLU A 126 5.67 -10.24 -3.01
CA GLU A 126 5.72 -9.43 -4.23
C GLU A 126 7.16 -8.95 -4.48
N LYS A 127 7.92 -9.79 -5.19
CA LYS A 127 9.08 -9.37 -5.95
C LYS A 127 8.61 -8.26 -6.87
N GLN A 128 9.09 -7.05 -6.60
CA GLN A 128 9.35 -6.03 -7.58
C GLN A 128 8.25 -5.90 -8.63
N ALA A 129 7.25 -5.07 -8.37
CA ALA A 129 6.75 -4.27 -9.47
C ALA A 129 7.96 -3.48 -9.99
N ALA A 130 8.59 -4.00 -11.04
CA ALA A 130 9.69 -3.37 -11.74
C ALA A 130 9.18 -2.03 -12.27
N TRP A 131 9.79 -0.94 -11.81
CA TRP A 131 9.67 0.40 -12.38
C TRP A 131 11.06 1.00 -12.46
#